data_AF-A0A9E3U536-F1
#
_entry.id   AF-A0A9E3U536-F1
#
_cell.length_a   1.000
_cell.length_b   1.000
_cell.length_c   1.000
_cell.angle_alpha   90.00
_cell.angle_beta   90.00
_cell.angle_gamma   90.00
#
_symmetry.space_group_name_H-M   'P 1'
#
loop_
_entity.id
_entity.type
_entity.pdbx_description
1 polymer ?
#
loop_
_entity_poly.entity_id
_entity_poly.type
_entity_poly.pdbx_seq_one_letter_code
_entity_poly.pdbx_strand_id
1 'polypeptide(L)'
;MGARATTAALAIASALGVGLLGEACRTPTQVTLDVTYEGTCADLGGVGLIVGTDPYAAEDRIKHDIFTTVTTECTEGKPARVGTLVVTPNDDTDRASIIVLAGFGKRPEACKAADGYRGCIIARRSLSFVERTRLTLAIGLDPNCLDFPCDALSTCKNQKCVESRVDCSSEGCGEVGVLPDGGEALTDAPTNPDAYVNQDGPVEPPIDGAPPPDANDDANVDAGFCEEPDEPLPCDTPAGRVTCAPGQACCEGYGVVGDGGPTLQPFACRTPNNCYPGTSRPMHCRSARQCPAGQICCQTNPSAQASLECRTSCPVYGGGPDGGGSTMAQFCQSACECRGTNASCSPVMLTGSPPQMGVMQCTP
;
A
#
# COMPACT_ATOMS: atom_id res chain seq x y z
N MET A 1 -74.95 -18.54 31.81
CA MET A 1 -74.80 -17.97 33.16
C MET A 1 -73.50 -18.51 33.75
N GLY A 2 -72.48 -17.67 33.84
CA GLY A 2 -71.17 -18.04 34.35
C GLY A 2 -70.32 -16.79 34.52
N ALA A 3 -70.43 -16.18 35.70
CA ALA A 3 -69.65 -15.04 36.14
C ALA A 3 -68.22 -15.47 36.49
N ARG A 4 -67.23 -14.58 36.26
CA ARG A 4 -65.92 -14.45 36.95
C ARG A 4 -65.06 -13.48 36.13
N ALA A 5 -64.18 -12.66 36.67
CA ALA A 5 -64.03 -12.04 37.98
C ALA A 5 -62.95 -10.98 37.73
N THR A 6 -63.24 -9.75 38.11
CA THR A 6 -62.32 -8.63 38.13
C THR A 6 -61.12 -8.97 39.02
N THR A 7 -59.89 -8.84 38.53
CA THR A 7 -58.70 -8.76 39.40
C THR A 7 -57.79 -7.66 38.86
N ALA A 8 -58.01 -6.46 39.39
CA ALA A 8 -57.08 -5.35 39.31
C ALA A 8 -56.36 -5.29 40.66
N ALA A 9 -55.04 -5.53 40.68
CA ALA A 9 -54.20 -5.25 41.83
C ALA A 9 -52.75 -4.98 41.41
N LEU A 10 -52.38 -3.71 41.54
CA LEU A 10 -51.07 -3.09 41.81
C LEU A 10 -49.82 -4.00 41.89
N ALA A 11 -48.80 -3.63 41.10
CA ALA A 11 -47.39 -3.72 41.51
C ALA A 11 -46.63 -2.46 41.04
N ILE A 12 -46.47 -1.52 41.96
CA ILE A 12 -45.53 -0.38 41.88
C ILE A 12 -44.24 -0.84 42.56
N ALA A 13 -43.09 -0.72 41.89
CA ALA A 13 -41.77 -0.37 42.47
C ALA A 13 -40.61 -1.00 41.67
N SER A 14 -39.97 -0.20 40.82
CA SER A 14 -38.51 -0.19 40.54
C SER A 14 -38.26 0.69 39.30
N ALA A 15 -38.53 1.98 39.42
CA ALA A 15 -38.23 2.96 38.38
C ALA A 15 -37.42 4.07 39.04
N LEU A 16 -36.08 3.95 39.07
CA LEU A 16 -35.09 5.00 39.36
C LEU A 16 -33.70 4.33 39.43
N GLY A 17 -32.96 4.33 38.33
CA GLY A 17 -31.59 3.79 38.36
C GLY A 17 -30.92 3.49 37.01
N VAL A 18 -31.43 3.99 35.88
CA VAL A 18 -30.78 3.83 34.57
C VAL A 18 -30.83 5.17 33.86
N GLY A 19 -29.86 6.06 34.11
CA GLY A 19 -29.95 7.44 33.62
C GLY A 19 -28.68 8.15 33.17
N LEU A 20 -27.46 7.61 33.37
CA LEU A 20 -26.23 8.40 33.20
C LEU A 20 -25.04 7.68 32.52
N LEU A 21 -25.30 6.75 31.60
CA LEU A 21 -24.25 6.16 30.75
C LEU A 21 -24.34 6.57 29.26
N GLY A 22 -25.09 7.63 28.94
CA GLY A 22 -25.42 8.02 27.56
C GLY A 22 -24.37 8.83 26.79
N GLU A 23 -23.31 9.34 27.43
CA GLU A 23 -22.39 10.31 26.79
C GLU A 23 -21.00 9.76 26.41
N ALA A 24 -20.75 8.45 26.57
CA ALA A 24 -19.45 7.88 26.21
C ALA A 24 -19.35 7.48 24.71
N CYS A 25 -20.45 7.45 23.97
CA CYS A 25 -20.43 7.05 22.57
C CYS A 25 -20.08 8.24 21.67
N ARG A 26 -18.79 8.40 21.37
CA ARG A 26 -18.34 9.37 20.35
C ARG A 26 -18.85 8.96 18.97
N THR A 27 -19.20 9.95 18.14
CA THR A 27 -19.51 9.72 16.73
C THR A 27 -18.28 9.15 16.01
N PRO A 28 -18.39 8.02 15.29
CA PRO A 28 -17.26 7.46 14.55
C PRO A 28 -16.88 8.37 13.39
N THR A 29 -15.57 8.45 13.11
CA THR A 29 -15.04 9.00 11.87
C THR A 29 -15.19 7.95 10.77
N GLN A 30 -16.03 8.20 9.78
CA GLN A 30 -16.26 7.26 8.67
C GLN A 30 -16.73 7.97 7.41
N VAL A 31 -16.50 7.36 6.25
CA VAL A 31 -17.03 7.77 4.96
C VAL A 31 -17.84 6.61 4.38
N THR A 32 -19.09 6.86 4.04
CA THR A 32 -19.94 5.90 3.32
C THR A 32 -19.84 6.21 1.84
N LEU A 33 -19.25 5.31 1.07
CA LEU A 33 -19.22 5.38 -0.38
C LEU A 33 -20.60 4.95 -0.89
N ASP A 34 -21.27 5.79 -1.68
CA ASP A 34 -22.51 5.44 -2.40
C ASP A 34 -22.19 5.37 -3.89
N VAL A 35 -22.15 4.15 -4.41
CA VAL A 35 -21.72 3.88 -5.79
C VAL A 35 -22.93 3.74 -6.69
N THR A 36 -23.01 4.61 -7.69
CA THR A 36 -24.09 4.64 -8.68
C THR A 36 -23.55 4.56 -10.09
N TYR A 37 -24.39 4.14 -11.03
CA TYR A 37 -24.09 4.05 -12.45
C TYR A 37 -25.19 4.73 -13.25
N GLU A 38 -24.83 5.59 -14.20
CA GLU A 38 -25.82 6.34 -14.99
C GLU A 38 -26.43 5.53 -16.15
N GLY A 39 -25.88 4.35 -16.44
CA GLY A 39 -26.44 3.39 -17.43
C GLY A 39 -27.35 2.32 -16.80
N THR A 40 -27.47 1.16 -17.47
CA THR A 40 -28.29 0.03 -17.00
C THR A 40 -27.46 -1.04 -16.31
N CYS A 41 -28.00 -1.76 -15.32
CA CYS A 41 -27.21 -2.80 -14.65
C CYS A 41 -26.76 -3.92 -15.59
N ALA A 42 -27.51 -4.17 -16.67
CA ALA A 42 -27.17 -5.15 -17.71
C ALA A 42 -25.85 -4.84 -18.45
N ASP A 43 -25.42 -3.58 -18.45
CA ASP A 43 -24.17 -3.16 -19.07
C ASP A 43 -22.94 -3.59 -18.24
N LEU A 44 -23.12 -3.80 -16.93
CA LEU A 44 -22.04 -4.08 -15.99
C LEU A 44 -21.80 -5.59 -15.88
N GLY A 45 -20.55 -6.03 -16.03
CA GLY A 45 -20.10 -7.38 -15.68
C GLY A 45 -19.59 -7.50 -14.23
N GLY A 46 -19.58 -6.39 -13.49
CA GLY A 46 -19.22 -6.30 -12.08
C GLY A 46 -18.48 -5.00 -11.75
N VAL A 47 -18.40 -4.70 -10.45
CA VAL A 47 -17.72 -3.52 -9.91
C VAL A 47 -16.73 -3.96 -8.82
N GLY A 48 -15.48 -3.55 -8.97
CA GLY A 48 -14.41 -3.73 -8.00
C GLY A 48 -14.08 -2.42 -7.31
N LEU A 49 -13.91 -2.47 -5.99
CA LEU A 49 -13.52 -1.32 -5.18
C LEU A 49 -12.15 -1.57 -4.56
N ILE A 50 -11.30 -0.56 -4.62
CA ILE A 50 -9.97 -0.54 -4.01
C ILE A 50 -9.91 0.69 -3.12
N VAL A 51 -9.40 0.49 -1.90
CA VAL A 51 -9.22 1.55 -0.91
C VAL A 51 -7.79 1.51 -0.42
N GLY A 52 -7.05 2.61 -0.59
CA GLY A 52 -5.71 2.83 -0.06
C GLY A 52 -5.60 4.18 0.61
N THR A 53 -4.40 4.54 1.07
CA THR A 53 -4.08 5.85 1.67
C THR A 53 -3.38 6.78 0.69
N ASP A 54 -2.79 6.22 -0.37
CA ASP A 54 -2.06 6.91 -1.43
C ASP A 54 -2.62 6.49 -2.81
N PRO A 55 -2.85 7.43 -3.75
CA PRO A 55 -3.39 7.13 -5.08
C PRO A 55 -2.52 6.22 -5.94
N TYR A 56 -1.19 6.35 -5.89
CA TYR A 56 -0.29 5.51 -6.67
C TYR A 56 -0.20 4.10 -6.10
N ALA A 57 -0.21 3.96 -4.78
CA ALA A 57 -0.30 2.66 -4.11
C ALA A 57 -1.64 1.96 -4.41
N ALA A 58 -2.75 2.72 -4.47
CA ALA A 58 -4.04 2.18 -4.86
C ALA A 58 -4.06 1.69 -6.33
N GLU A 59 -3.43 2.42 -7.25
CA GLU A 59 -3.23 1.97 -8.64
C GLU A 59 -2.38 0.70 -8.73
N ASP A 60 -1.32 0.58 -7.92
CA ASP A 60 -0.47 -0.60 -7.93
C ASP A 60 -1.22 -1.88 -7.55
N ARG A 61 -2.19 -1.76 -6.63
CA ARG A 61 -3.08 -2.87 -6.25
C ARG A 61 -3.91 -3.41 -7.42
N ILE A 62 -4.29 -2.57 -8.39
CA ILE A 62 -5.02 -3.01 -9.59
C ILE A 62 -4.15 -3.97 -10.41
N LYS A 63 -2.85 -3.65 -10.55
CA LYS A 63 -1.90 -4.50 -11.29
C LYS A 63 -1.81 -5.89 -10.69
N HIS A 64 -1.97 -5.99 -9.38
CA HIS A 64 -1.87 -7.22 -8.60
C HIS A 64 -3.22 -7.89 -8.28
N ASP A 65 -4.34 -7.44 -8.84
CA ASP A 65 -5.69 -7.98 -8.57
C ASP A 65 -6.12 -7.89 -7.09
N ILE A 66 -5.64 -6.89 -6.35
CA ILE A 66 -5.91 -6.74 -4.92
C ILE A 66 -7.09 -5.80 -4.70
N PHE A 67 -8.29 -6.34 -4.82
CA PHE A 67 -9.54 -5.62 -4.54
C PHE A 67 -9.87 -5.64 -3.04
N THR A 68 -10.39 -4.52 -2.53
CA THR A 68 -10.98 -4.48 -1.18
C THR A 68 -12.31 -5.24 -1.18
N THR A 69 -13.11 -5.09 -2.24
CA THR A 69 -14.31 -5.88 -2.46
C THR A 69 -14.66 -5.88 -3.96
N VAL A 70 -15.39 -6.91 -4.40
CA VAL A 70 -15.94 -7.03 -5.75
C VAL A 70 -17.40 -7.45 -5.62
N THR A 71 -18.27 -6.84 -6.42
CA THR A 71 -19.69 -7.19 -6.46
C THR A 71 -20.20 -7.25 -7.90
N THR A 72 -21.14 -8.15 -8.16
CA THR A 72 -21.96 -8.16 -9.38
C THR A 72 -23.38 -7.66 -9.10
N GLU A 73 -23.66 -7.25 -7.87
CA GLU A 73 -24.94 -6.70 -7.50
C GLU A 73 -25.11 -5.30 -8.09
N CYS A 74 -26.26 -5.08 -8.69
CA CYS A 74 -26.68 -3.78 -9.18
C CYS A 74 -28.21 -3.77 -9.18
N THR A 75 -28.78 -2.71 -8.61
CA THR A 75 -30.23 -2.47 -8.57
C THR A 75 -30.59 -1.45 -9.64
N GLU A 76 -31.49 -1.85 -10.54
CA GLU A 76 -31.96 -0.96 -11.62
C GLU A 76 -32.59 0.31 -11.07
N GLY A 77 -32.39 1.43 -11.77
CA GLY A 77 -32.81 2.76 -11.33
C GLY A 77 -32.34 3.86 -12.27
N LYS A 78 -32.60 5.12 -11.90
CA LYS A 78 -32.05 6.30 -12.59
C LYS A 78 -31.53 7.29 -11.54
N PRO A 79 -30.24 7.23 -11.15
CA PRO A 79 -29.21 6.28 -11.62
C PRO A 79 -29.41 4.85 -11.07
N ALA A 80 -28.81 3.86 -11.73
CA ALA A 80 -28.70 2.50 -11.19
C ALA A 80 -27.79 2.50 -9.96
N ARG A 81 -28.08 1.63 -8.99
CA ARG A 81 -27.35 1.59 -7.71
C ARG A 81 -26.55 0.31 -7.58
N VAL A 82 -25.23 0.43 -7.48
CA VAL A 82 -24.34 -0.72 -7.29
C VAL A 82 -24.34 -1.14 -5.82
N GLY A 83 -24.18 -0.19 -4.90
CA GLY A 83 -24.20 -0.47 -3.47
C GLY A 83 -23.49 0.58 -2.64
N THR A 84 -23.28 0.27 -1.35
CA THR A 84 -22.54 1.13 -0.42
C THR A 84 -21.41 0.40 0.28
N LEU A 85 -20.31 1.10 0.53
CA LEU A 85 -19.19 0.59 1.33
C LEU A 85 -18.82 1.63 2.39
N VAL A 86 -18.70 1.21 3.64
CA VAL A 86 -18.24 2.09 4.73
C VAL A 86 -16.73 1.94 4.87
N VAL A 87 -16.02 3.07 4.81
CA VAL A 87 -14.57 3.15 5.01
C VAL A 87 -14.32 3.95 6.28
N THR A 88 -13.44 3.43 7.13
CA THR A 88 -12.95 4.12 8.32
C THR A 88 -11.46 4.42 8.15
N PRO A 89 -10.95 5.52 8.73
CA PRO A 89 -9.51 5.75 8.76
C PRO A 89 -8.82 4.64 9.55
N ASN A 90 -7.56 4.39 9.20
CA ASN A 90 -6.65 3.62 10.05
C ASN A 90 -5.84 4.59 10.93
N ASP A 91 -5.27 4.10 12.03
CA ASP A 91 -4.69 4.92 13.11
C ASP A 91 -3.60 5.92 12.66
N ASP A 92 -2.97 5.67 11.51
CA ASP A 92 -1.80 6.44 11.04
C ASP A 92 -2.10 7.46 9.93
N THR A 93 -3.33 7.50 9.38
CA THR A 93 -3.63 8.39 8.25
C THR A 93 -5.06 8.92 8.26
N ASP A 94 -5.21 10.22 8.11
CA ASP A 94 -6.49 10.91 7.88
C ASP A 94 -6.88 10.98 6.40
N ARG A 95 -6.21 10.24 5.51
CA ARG A 95 -6.47 10.27 4.06
C ARG A 95 -6.97 8.94 3.54
N ALA A 96 -7.81 9.00 2.51
CA ALA A 96 -8.23 7.84 1.74
C ALA A 96 -8.12 8.13 0.24
N SER A 97 -7.67 7.12 -0.51
CA SER A 97 -7.75 7.03 -1.95
C SER A 97 -8.65 5.86 -2.32
N ILE A 98 -9.69 6.13 -3.07
CA ILE A 98 -10.70 5.17 -3.51
C ILE A 98 -10.64 5.08 -5.03
N ILE A 99 -10.55 3.85 -5.53
CA ILE A 99 -10.69 3.55 -6.95
C ILE A 99 -11.87 2.59 -7.11
N VAL A 100 -12.82 2.97 -7.96
CA VAL A 100 -13.94 2.13 -8.36
C VAL A 100 -13.76 1.76 -9.83
N LEU A 101 -13.60 0.47 -10.10
CA LEU A 101 -13.48 -0.09 -11.45
C LEU A 101 -14.77 -0.82 -11.80
N ALA A 102 -15.42 -0.43 -12.88
CA ALA A 102 -16.57 -1.13 -13.43
C ALA A 102 -16.18 -1.75 -14.77
N GLY A 103 -16.38 -3.06 -14.91
CA GLY A 103 -16.18 -3.76 -16.17
C GLY A 103 -17.46 -3.73 -17.01
N PHE A 104 -17.39 -3.27 -18.25
CA PHE A 104 -18.51 -3.23 -19.18
C PHE A 104 -18.61 -4.55 -19.93
N GLY A 105 -19.64 -5.36 -19.65
CA GLY A 105 -19.80 -6.72 -20.19
C GLY A 105 -18.71 -7.72 -19.75
N LYS A 106 -17.88 -7.37 -18.78
CA LYS A 106 -16.80 -8.21 -18.25
C LYS A 106 -16.56 -7.96 -16.77
N ARG A 107 -15.81 -8.86 -16.15
CA ARG A 107 -15.44 -8.76 -14.74
C ARG A 107 -14.43 -7.63 -14.49
N PRO A 108 -14.47 -6.94 -13.34
CA PRO A 108 -13.57 -5.83 -13.03
C PRO A 108 -12.09 -6.26 -12.90
N GLU A 109 -11.80 -7.52 -12.58
CA GLU A 109 -10.43 -8.05 -12.54
C GLU A 109 -9.77 -8.06 -13.94
N ALA A 110 -10.56 -8.07 -15.01
CA ALA A 110 -10.08 -7.94 -16.39
C ALA A 110 -9.82 -6.48 -16.82
N CYS A 111 -9.94 -5.52 -15.90
CA CYS A 111 -9.63 -4.11 -16.14
C CYS A 111 -8.17 -3.84 -15.79
N LYS A 112 -7.27 -4.05 -16.76
CA LYS A 112 -5.82 -3.92 -16.57
C LYS A 112 -5.26 -2.67 -17.22
N ALA A 113 -4.32 -2.02 -16.52
CA ALA A 113 -3.54 -0.91 -17.06
C ALA A 113 -2.77 -1.30 -18.34
N ALA A 114 -2.26 -2.54 -18.41
CA ALA A 114 -1.55 -3.07 -19.58
C ALA A 114 -2.42 -3.10 -20.85
N ASP A 115 -3.74 -3.20 -20.70
CA ASP A 115 -4.71 -3.19 -21.81
C ASP A 115 -5.29 -1.79 -22.07
N GLY A 116 -4.74 -0.75 -21.43
CA GLY A 116 -5.28 0.61 -21.48
C GLY A 116 -6.69 0.70 -20.89
N TYR A 117 -7.06 -0.21 -19.99
CA TYR A 117 -8.39 -0.28 -19.37
C TYR A 117 -9.57 -0.37 -20.35
N ARG A 118 -9.35 -0.92 -21.56
CA ARG A 118 -10.43 -1.16 -22.54
C ARG A 118 -11.56 -2.02 -21.96
N GLY A 119 -12.80 -1.71 -22.27
CA GLY A 119 -14.02 -2.25 -21.70
C GLY A 119 -14.28 -1.87 -20.24
N CYS A 120 -13.71 -0.78 -19.72
CA CYS A 120 -13.83 -0.41 -18.32
C CYS A 120 -14.10 1.08 -18.09
N ILE A 121 -14.79 1.37 -16.98
CA ILE A 121 -14.99 2.70 -16.43
C ILE A 121 -14.22 2.77 -15.12
N ILE A 122 -13.44 3.84 -14.91
CA ILE A 122 -12.64 4.05 -13.70
C ILE A 122 -13.02 5.39 -13.07
N ALA A 123 -13.50 5.34 -11.83
CA ALA A 123 -13.74 6.52 -11.02
C ALA A 123 -12.74 6.55 -9.86
N ARG A 124 -12.06 7.69 -9.70
CA ARG A 124 -11.10 7.91 -8.61
C ARG A 124 -11.59 8.99 -7.67
N ARG A 125 -11.37 8.80 -6.38
CA ARG A 125 -11.63 9.80 -5.34
C ARG A 125 -10.47 9.81 -4.36
N SER A 126 -9.99 10.98 -4.00
CA SER A 126 -9.09 11.18 -2.88
C SER A 126 -9.69 12.20 -1.92
N LEU A 127 -9.64 11.91 -0.62
CA LEU A 127 -10.22 12.77 0.41
C LEU A 127 -9.44 12.70 1.70
N SER A 128 -9.67 13.68 2.57
CA SER A 128 -9.29 13.63 3.98
C SER A 128 -10.53 13.41 4.84
N PHE A 129 -10.42 12.54 5.84
CA PHE A 129 -11.48 12.29 6.81
C PHE A 129 -11.68 13.52 7.70
N VAL A 130 -12.94 13.78 8.04
CA VAL A 130 -13.30 14.80 9.04
C VAL A 130 -13.53 14.11 10.37
N GLU A 131 -12.74 14.46 11.39
CA GLU A 131 -12.82 13.82 12.71
C GLU A 131 -14.26 13.83 13.25
N ARG A 132 -14.69 12.70 13.83
CA ARG A 132 -16.01 12.52 14.47
C ARG A 132 -17.19 12.80 13.55
N THR A 133 -16.98 12.69 12.25
CA THR A 133 -18.00 12.96 11.26
C THR A 133 -18.29 11.71 10.44
N ARG A 134 -19.58 11.46 10.21
CA ARG A 134 -20.04 10.47 9.25
C ARG A 134 -20.27 11.19 7.93
N LEU A 135 -19.43 10.91 6.95
CA LEU A 135 -19.52 11.48 5.62
C LEU A 135 -20.20 10.50 4.68
N THR A 136 -20.82 11.04 3.63
CA THR A 136 -21.30 10.26 2.49
C THR A 136 -20.60 10.81 1.24
N LEU A 137 -19.94 9.94 0.49
CA LEU A 137 -19.25 10.29 -0.75
C LEU A 137 -19.94 9.61 -1.92
N ALA A 138 -20.54 10.41 -2.81
CA ALA A 138 -21.14 9.90 -4.03
C ALA A 138 -20.06 9.58 -5.07
N ILE A 139 -20.11 8.36 -5.60
CA ILE A 139 -19.25 7.91 -6.69
C ILE A 139 -20.13 7.47 -7.85
N GLY A 140 -20.35 8.40 -8.79
CA GLY A 140 -21.04 8.13 -10.04
C GLY A 140 -20.09 7.53 -11.07
N LEU A 141 -20.54 6.45 -11.71
CA LEU A 141 -19.92 5.84 -12.88
C LEU A 141 -20.64 6.36 -14.13
N ASP A 142 -19.94 7.15 -14.94
CA ASP A 142 -20.45 7.76 -16.17
C ASP A 142 -20.15 6.82 -17.36
N PRO A 143 -21.15 6.34 -18.12
CA PRO A 143 -20.93 5.49 -19.28
C PRO A 143 -20.11 6.17 -20.39
N ASN A 144 -20.07 7.50 -20.45
CA ASN A 144 -19.22 8.22 -21.40
C ASN A 144 -17.72 8.06 -21.09
N CYS A 145 -17.38 7.64 -19.87
CA CYS A 145 -16.01 7.37 -19.42
C CYS A 145 -15.53 5.95 -19.72
N LEU A 146 -16.30 5.16 -20.48
CA LEU A 146 -15.84 3.88 -21.01
C LEU A 146 -14.58 4.08 -21.87
N ASP A 147 -13.54 3.30 -21.62
CA ASP A 147 -12.26 3.34 -22.34
C ASP A 147 -11.50 4.66 -22.20
N PHE A 148 -11.83 5.47 -21.19
CA PHE A 148 -11.22 6.76 -20.94
C PHE A 148 -10.45 6.78 -19.61
N PRO A 149 -9.26 6.15 -19.54
CA PRO A 149 -8.47 6.14 -18.33
C PRO A 149 -7.80 7.50 -18.09
N CYS A 150 -8.04 8.06 -16.91
CA CYS A 150 -7.28 9.20 -16.39
C CYS A 150 -6.06 8.73 -15.58
N ASP A 151 -5.15 9.63 -15.22
CA ASP A 151 -4.01 9.32 -14.35
C ASP A 151 -4.44 9.04 -12.89
N ALA A 152 -3.48 8.75 -12.01
CA ALA A 152 -3.74 8.37 -10.61
C ALA A 152 -4.38 9.49 -9.77
N LEU A 153 -4.18 10.76 -10.14
CA LEU A 153 -4.65 11.96 -9.43
C LEU A 153 -5.88 12.58 -10.13
N SER A 154 -6.36 11.98 -11.20
CA SER A 154 -7.51 12.46 -11.96
C SER A 154 -8.55 11.38 -12.22
N THR A 155 -9.80 11.79 -12.38
CA THR A 155 -10.95 10.93 -12.64
C THR A 155 -11.66 11.41 -13.89
N CYS A 156 -12.24 10.48 -14.65
CA CYS A 156 -13.06 10.86 -15.78
C CYS A 156 -14.42 11.41 -15.31
N LYS A 157 -14.85 12.52 -15.91
CA LYS A 157 -16.21 13.09 -15.81
C LYS A 157 -16.55 13.65 -17.20
N ASN A 158 -17.59 13.14 -17.87
CA ASN A 158 -17.98 13.57 -19.22
C ASN A 158 -16.80 13.56 -20.22
N GLN A 159 -16.04 12.46 -20.30
CA GLN A 159 -14.87 12.30 -21.19
C GLN A 159 -13.74 13.31 -20.98
N LYS A 160 -13.65 13.89 -19.78
CA LYS A 160 -12.55 14.78 -19.40
C LYS A 160 -11.94 14.30 -18.09
N CYS A 161 -10.62 14.35 -18.01
CA CYS A 161 -9.92 14.14 -16.75
C CYS A 161 -10.01 15.40 -15.90
N VAL A 162 -10.61 15.26 -14.73
CA VAL A 162 -10.69 16.30 -13.69
C VAL A 162 -9.97 15.80 -12.44
N GLU A 163 -9.58 16.70 -11.54
CA GLU A 163 -8.91 16.31 -10.30
C GLU A 163 -9.78 15.34 -9.48
N SER A 164 -9.17 14.26 -8.99
CA SER A 164 -9.88 13.23 -8.19
C SER A 164 -10.08 13.65 -6.73
N ARG A 165 -9.42 14.72 -6.30
CA ARG A 165 -9.52 15.25 -4.94
C ARG A 165 -10.92 15.79 -4.68
N VAL A 166 -11.43 15.46 -3.50
CA VAL A 166 -12.69 15.96 -2.99
C VAL A 166 -12.45 16.57 -1.62
N ASP A 167 -12.89 17.81 -1.45
CA ASP A 167 -12.88 18.46 -0.15
C ASP A 167 -14.15 18.07 0.62
N CYS A 168 -13.95 17.58 1.84
CA CYS A 168 -15.01 17.16 2.74
C CYS A 168 -15.07 18.08 3.96
N SER A 169 -16.28 18.42 4.37
CA SER A 169 -16.59 19.21 5.57
C SER A 169 -17.61 18.47 6.43
N SER A 170 -18.03 19.06 7.56
CA SER A 170 -19.11 18.50 8.38
C SER A 170 -20.45 18.37 7.65
N GLU A 171 -20.63 19.07 6.53
CA GLU A 171 -21.87 19.06 5.75
C GLU A 171 -21.87 17.99 4.64
N GLY A 172 -20.71 17.42 4.30
CA GLY A 172 -20.57 16.42 3.26
C GLY A 172 -19.29 16.58 2.46
N CYS A 173 -19.19 15.85 1.36
CA CYS A 173 -18.08 15.91 0.41
C CYS A 173 -18.54 16.54 -0.90
N GLY A 174 -17.73 17.43 -1.47
CA GLY A 174 -18.02 18.10 -2.74
C GLY A 174 -18.04 17.18 -3.96
N GLU A 175 -18.40 17.74 -5.13
CA GLU A 175 -18.21 17.04 -6.40
C GLU A 175 -16.74 17.07 -6.86
N VAL A 176 -16.31 16.04 -7.58
CA VAL A 176 -14.99 16.06 -8.23
C VAL A 176 -14.88 17.13 -9.30
N GLY A 177 -13.67 17.67 -9.42
CA GLY A 177 -13.34 18.74 -10.36
C GLY A 177 -13.91 20.11 -9.99
N VAL A 178 -14.66 20.23 -8.89
CA VAL A 178 -15.08 21.51 -8.32
C VAL A 178 -14.12 21.82 -7.18
N LEU A 179 -13.03 22.51 -7.51
CA LEU A 179 -12.24 23.15 -6.47
C LEU A 179 -13.12 24.25 -5.85
N PRO A 180 -13.17 24.40 -4.52
CA PRO A 180 -13.80 25.54 -3.87
C PRO A 180 -12.99 26.78 -4.25
N ASP A 181 -13.30 27.33 -5.42
CA ASP A 181 -13.12 28.70 -5.93
C ASP A 181 -12.06 29.58 -5.28
N GLY A 182 -10.91 28.99 -4.92
CA GLY A 182 -9.84 29.57 -4.12
C GLY A 182 -9.00 30.58 -4.89
N GLY A 183 -9.66 31.42 -5.67
CA GLY A 183 -9.16 32.43 -6.57
C GLY A 183 -10.13 32.51 -7.73
N GLU A 184 -10.66 33.71 -8.00
CA GLU A 184 -11.28 34.02 -9.29
C GLU A 184 -10.42 33.36 -10.38
N ALA A 185 -11.04 32.67 -11.33
CA ALA A 185 -10.33 32.29 -12.55
C ALA A 185 -9.54 33.53 -12.95
N LEU A 186 -8.20 33.46 -12.88
CA LEU A 186 -7.37 34.56 -13.33
C LEU A 186 -7.89 34.82 -14.73
N THR A 187 -8.66 35.89 -14.86
CA THR A 187 -9.19 36.29 -16.14
C THR A 187 -7.92 36.47 -16.92
N ASP A 188 -7.67 35.60 -17.90
CA ASP A 188 -6.44 35.61 -18.69
C ASP A 188 -6.16 37.07 -18.95
N ALA A 189 -5.09 37.60 -18.32
CA ALA A 189 -4.82 39.02 -18.32
C ALA A 189 -4.97 39.44 -19.78
N PRO A 190 -5.85 40.43 -20.10
CA PRO A 190 -6.22 40.69 -21.48
C PRO A 190 -4.93 40.77 -22.27
N THR A 191 -4.79 39.87 -23.26
CA THR A 191 -3.68 39.92 -24.20
C THR A 191 -3.79 41.25 -24.92
N ASN A 192 -3.18 42.27 -24.34
CA ASN A 192 -3.10 43.57 -24.94
C ASN A 192 -2.21 43.39 -26.18
N PRO A 193 -2.70 43.64 -27.41
CA PRO A 193 -1.92 43.39 -28.62
C PRO A 193 -0.73 44.34 -28.85
N ASP A 194 -0.34 45.14 -27.85
CA ASP A 194 0.38 46.39 -28.08
C ASP A 194 1.82 46.41 -27.54
N ALA A 195 2.43 45.25 -27.28
CA ALA A 195 3.89 45.20 -27.09
C ALA A 195 4.59 45.28 -28.45
N TYR A 196 4.59 46.48 -29.03
CA TYR A 196 5.46 46.87 -30.13
C TYR A 196 6.91 46.64 -29.70
N VAL A 197 7.57 45.66 -30.33
CA VAL A 197 9.01 45.49 -30.27
C VAL A 197 9.64 46.69 -30.98
N ASN A 198 9.99 47.73 -30.22
CA ASN A 198 10.91 48.74 -30.71
C ASN A 198 12.31 48.11 -30.75
N GLN A 199 12.69 47.64 -31.94
CA GLN A 199 14.07 47.62 -32.37
C GLN A 199 14.57 49.06 -32.36
N ASP A 200 15.57 49.35 -31.52
CA ASP A 200 16.71 50.22 -31.81
C ASP A 200 17.40 50.62 -30.49
N GLY A 201 18.45 49.88 -30.15
CA GLY A 201 19.39 50.17 -29.07
C GLY A 201 20.78 49.63 -29.42
N PRO A 202 21.86 50.35 -29.10
CA PRO A 202 23.07 50.44 -29.93
C PRO A 202 24.00 49.23 -29.86
N VAL A 203 24.67 49.01 -30.99
CA VAL A 203 25.77 48.06 -31.21
C VAL A 203 26.91 48.30 -30.22
N GLU A 204 27.18 47.32 -29.36
CA GLU A 204 28.43 47.24 -28.58
C GLU A 204 29.55 46.53 -29.39
N PRO A 205 30.83 46.90 -29.18
CA PRO A 205 31.98 46.40 -29.95
C PRO A 205 32.45 44.99 -29.50
N PRO A 206 33.33 44.32 -30.27
CA PRO A 206 33.62 42.90 -30.10
C PRO A 206 34.53 42.64 -28.90
N ILE A 207 34.12 41.71 -28.03
CA ILE A 207 34.97 41.16 -26.98
C ILE A 207 35.57 39.85 -27.48
N ASP A 208 36.84 39.89 -27.85
CA ASP A 208 37.71 38.72 -27.98
C ASP A 208 38.02 38.20 -26.57
N GLY A 209 37.40 37.08 -26.19
CA GLY A 209 37.67 36.36 -24.95
C GLY A 209 37.67 34.85 -25.19
N ALA A 210 38.85 34.24 -25.06
CA ALA A 210 39.10 32.81 -25.25
C ALA A 210 38.22 31.90 -24.36
N PRO A 211 37.90 30.67 -24.81
CA PRO A 211 37.10 29.72 -24.03
C PRO A 211 37.92 29.04 -22.93
N PRO A 212 37.39 28.89 -21.70
CA PRO A 212 37.96 27.96 -20.73
C PRO A 212 37.59 26.50 -21.09
N PRO A 213 38.51 25.55 -20.85
CA PRO A 213 38.30 24.13 -21.14
C PRO A 213 37.46 23.43 -20.05
N ASP A 214 36.61 22.52 -20.52
CA ASP A 214 36.19 21.25 -19.93
C ASP A 214 35.93 21.17 -18.41
N ALA A 215 34.64 21.06 -18.06
CA ALA A 215 34.19 20.29 -16.91
C ALA A 215 32.82 19.67 -17.22
N ASN A 216 32.85 18.54 -17.92
CA ASN A 216 31.83 17.50 -17.77
C ASN A 216 32.16 16.77 -16.45
N ASP A 217 31.33 16.94 -15.42
CA ASP A 217 31.07 15.91 -14.39
C ASP A 217 29.97 16.43 -13.44
N ASP A 218 29.19 15.49 -12.91
CA ASP A 218 28.17 15.62 -11.85
C ASP A 218 26.70 15.89 -12.25
N ALA A 219 26.15 14.97 -13.05
CA ALA A 219 24.75 14.58 -12.92
C ALA A 219 24.66 13.27 -12.09
N ASN A 220 24.79 13.37 -10.77
CA ASN A 220 24.37 12.32 -9.86
C ASN A 220 23.12 12.78 -9.11
N VAL A 221 22.04 12.04 -9.38
CA VAL A 221 20.75 12.13 -8.72
C VAL A 221 20.93 11.82 -7.25
N ASP A 222 20.42 12.72 -6.41
CA ASP A 222 20.34 12.62 -4.96
C ASP A 222 19.44 11.42 -4.60
N ALA A 223 20.05 10.25 -4.38
CA ALA A 223 19.38 9.11 -3.78
C ALA A 223 19.33 9.34 -2.28
N GLY A 224 18.12 9.59 -1.78
CA GLY A 224 17.82 9.88 -0.39
C GLY A 224 18.64 9.06 0.60
N PHE A 225 19.37 9.77 1.43
CA PHE A 225 20.00 9.26 2.64
C PHE A 225 18.91 8.62 3.51
N CYS A 226 19.05 7.34 3.87
CA CYS A 226 18.30 6.79 4.99
C CYS A 226 18.80 7.50 6.24
N GLU A 227 18.03 8.44 6.79
CA GLU A 227 18.28 8.97 8.12
C GLU A 227 18.28 7.79 9.11
N GLU A 228 19.34 7.70 9.92
CA GLU A 228 19.42 6.71 10.99
C GLU A 228 18.28 6.98 11.98
N PRO A 229 17.54 5.97 12.45
CA PRO A 229 16.46 6.19 13.42
C PRO A 229 17.04 6.74 14.72
N ASP A 230 16.66 7.97 15.06
CA ASP A 230 16.96 8.63 16.35
C ASP A 230 16.17 8.05 17.53
N GLU A 231 15.21 7.16 17.26
CA GLU A 231 14.40 6.52 18.29
C GLU A 231 14.96 5.15 18.70
N PRO A 232 14.94 4.84 20.01
CA PRO A 232 15.45 3.58 20.52
C PRO A 232 14.61 2.38 20.06
N LEU A 233 15.26 1.38 19.46
CA LEU A 233 14.59 0.22 18.85
C LEU A 233 14.29 -0.88 19.88
N PRO A 234 13.03 -1.31 20.07
CA PRO A 234 12.73 -2.45 20.94
C PRO A 234 12.98 -3.80 20.24
N CYS A 235 13.73 -4.68 20.89
CA CYS A 235 13.97 -6.06 20.49
C CYS A 235 13.20 -7.01 21.40
N ASP A 236 12.38 -7.89 20.84
CA ASP A 236 11.74 -8.97 21.60
C ASP A 236 12.64 -10.20 21.61
N THR A 237 12.98 -10.69 22.81
CA THR A 237 13.82 -11.88 22.99
C THR A 237 13.07 -12.93 23.80
N PRO A 238 13.46 -14.21 23.77
CA PRO A 238 12.89 -15.24 24.64
C PRO A 238 13.03 -14.93 26.14
N ALA A 239 13.96 -14.05 26.52
CA ALA A 239 14.19 -13.62 27.90
C ALA A 239 13.44 -12.32 28.27
N GLY A 240 12.71 -11.70 27.34
CA GLY A 240 12.01 -10.43 27.53
C GLY A 240 12.38 -9.37 26.50
N ARG A 241 11.79 -8.18 26.62
CA ARG A 241 12.00 -7.05 25.72
C ARG A 241 13.22 -6.23 26.13
N VAL A 242 14.14 -5.97 25.20
CA VAL A 242 15.34 -5.16 25.40
C VAL A 242 15.28 -3.97 24.44
N THR A 243 15.54 -2.76 24.93
CA THR A 243 15.53 -1.55 24.10
C THR A 243 16.97 -1.13 23.77
N CYS A 244 17.30 -1.06 22.49
CA CYS A 244 18.62 -0.61 22.03
C CYS A 244 18.67 0.91 21.90
N ALA A 245 19.84 1.50 22.16
CA ALA A 245 20.04 2.93 21.99
C ALA A 245 19.99 3.32 20.50
N PRO A 246 19.69 4.59 20.17
CA PRO A 246 19.76 5.09 18.79
C PRO A 246 21.11 4.74 18.14
N GLY A 247 21.08 4.33 16.87
CA GLY A 247 22.27 3.86 16.13
C GLY A 247 22.76 2.44 16.50
N GLN A 248 21.97 1.65 17.24
CA GLN A 248 22.24 0.24 17.50
C GLN A 248 21.20 -0.68 16.85
N ALA A 249 21.63 -1.88 16.47
CA ALA A 249 20.77 -2.93 15.91
C ALA A 249 20.62 -4.10 16.89
N CYS A 250 19.47 -4.78 16.83
CA CYS A 250 19.21 -6.05 17.51
C CYS A 250 20.00 -7.16 16.81
N CYS A 251 21.02 -7.71 17.46
CA CYS A 251 21.88 -8.71 16.84
C CYS A 251 21.85 -10.04 17.58
N GLU A 252 21.51 -11.11 16.84
CA GLU A 252 21.49 -12.48 17.34
C GLU A 252 22.88 -13.10 17.17
N GLY A 253 23.55 -13.35 18.29
CA GLY A 253 24.90 -13.91 18.29
C GLY A 253 24.89 -15.44 18.26
N TYR A 254 25.57 -16.02 17.27
CA TYR A 254 25.96 -17.44 17.32
C TYR A 254 27.37 -17.53 17.91
N GLY A 255 27.48 -18.00 19.15
CA GLY A 255 28.76 -18.26 19.80
C GLY A 255 29.08 -19.75 19.82
N VAL A 256 30.34 -20.10 19.59
CA VAL A 256 30.89 -21.42 19.96
C VAL A 256 31.65 -21.25 21.27
N VAL A 257 31.11 -21.80 22.36
CA VAL A 257 31.80 -21.86 23.65
C VAL A 257 32.47 -23.24 23.74
N GLY A 258 33.71 -23.34 23.25
CA GLY A 258 34.49 -24.58 23.28
C GLY A 258 34.04 -25.67 22.30
N ASP A 259 34.61 -26.88 22.44
CA ASP A 259 34.45 -28.05 21.54
C ASP A 259 33.03 -28.69 21.57
N GLY A 260 32.00 -27.95 22.00
CA GLY A 260 30.66 -28.46 22.26
C GLY A 260 29.55 -27.64 21.61
N GLY A 261 29.44 -27.70 20.27
CA GLY A 261 28.26 -27.28 19.51
C GLY A 261 27.89 -25.77 19.54
N PRO A 262 27.04 -25.31 18.61
CA PRO A 262 26.56 -23.93 18.60
C PRO A 262 25.63 -23.71 19.80
N THR A 263 26.01 -22.80 20.71
CA THR A 263 25.13 -22.31 21.77
C THR A 263 24.59 -20.95 21.35
N LEU A 264 23.26 -20.83 21.26
CA LEU A 264 22.60 -19.54 21.04
C LEU A 264 22.99 -18.60 22.18
N GLN A 265 23.72 -17.53 21.87
CA GLN A 265 24.01 -16.49 22.85
C GLN A 265 22.79 -15.56 22.96
N PRO A 266 22.55 -14.94 24.13
CA PRO A 266 21.49 -13.95 24.26
C PRO A 266 21.71 -12.77 23.30
N PHE A 267 20.61 -12.23 22.77
CA PHE A 267 20.60 -11.02 21.93
C PHE A 267 21.33 -9.87 22.62
N ALA A 268 22.08 -9.09 21.84
CA ALA A 268 22.78 -7.91 22.34
C ALA A 268 22.61 -6.71 21.39
N CYS A 269 22.42 -5.52 21.96
CA CYS A 269 22.45 -4.26 21.22
C CYS A 269 23.89 -3.92 20.83
N ARG A 270 24.15 -3.83 19.53
CA ARG A 270 25.49 -3.49 19.00
C ARG A 270 25.35 -2.46 17.90
N THR A 271 26.42 -1.72 17.62
CA THR A 271 26.46 -0.87 16.43
C THR A 271 26.35 -1.77 15.18
N PRO A 272 25.68 -1.33 14.10
CA PRO A 272 25.38 -2.15 12.92
C PRO A 272 26.61 -2.86 12.34
N ASN A 273 27.77 -2.22 12.41
CA ASN A 273 29.04 -2.75 11.89
C ASN A 273 29.68 -3.85 12.76
N ASN A 274 29.11 -4.14 13.93
CA ASN A 274 29.73 -4.98 14.95
C ASN A 274 28.89 -6.22 15.31
N CYS A 275 27.89 -6.54 14.50
CA CYS A 275 27.00 -7.67 14.72
C CYS A 275 27.62 -9.04 14.39
N TYR A 276 28.86 -9.08 13.88
CA TYR A 276 29.65 -10.29 13.70
C TYR A 276 31.14 -10.06 13.97
N PRO A 277 31.80 -10.84 14.84
CA PRO A 277 33.26 -10.89 14.88
C PRO A 277 33.75 -11.84 13.77
N GLY A 278 34.23 -11.29 12.67
CA GLY A 278 35.01 -12.05 11.67
C GLY A 278 34.48 -11.94 10.24
N THR A 279 35.13 -11.09 9.45
CA THR A 279 35.16 -11.09 7.97
C THR A 279 33.83 -11.31 7.25
N SER A 280 33.10 -10.23 6.98
CA SER A 280 32.25 -10.18 5.79
C SER A 280 32.26 -8.77 5.20
N ARG A 281 32.75 -8.68 3.97
CA ARG A 281 32.36 -7.58 3.07
C ARG A 281 30.86 -7.75 2.78
N PRO A 282 30.11 -6.68 2.49
CA PRO A 282 28.73 -6.83 2.02
C PRO A 282 28.70 -7.84 0.86
N MET A 283 27.91 -8.90 1.02
CA MET A 283 27.74 -9.90 -0.03
C MET A 283 26.90 -9.27 -1.14
N HIS A 284 27.57 -8.84 -2.20
CA HIS A 284 26.92 -8.38 -3.42
C HIS A 284 26.63 -9.59 -4.32
N CYS A 285 25.38 -9.74 -4.76
CA CYS A 285 25.08 -10.61 -5.89
C CYS A 285 25.87 -10.05 -7.08
N ARG A 286 26.59 -10.92 -7.80
CA ARG A 286 27.72 -10.52 -8.67
C ARG A 286 27.38 -9.44 -9.72
N SER A 287 26.09 -9.22 -10.01
CA SER A 287 25.56 -8.27 -10.97
C SER A 287 24.73 -7.11 -10.36
N ALA A 288 24.38 -7.12 -9.08
CA ALA A 288 23.55 -6.07 -8.46
C ALA A 288 23.61 -6.07 -6.93
N ARG A 289 23.44 -4.89 -6.31
CA ARG A 289 23.26 -4.77 -4.84
C ARG A 289 21.93 -5.37 -4.36
N GLN A 290 20.93 -5.47 -5.25
CA GLN A 290 19.61 -6.06 -4.99
C GLN A 290 19.15 -6.82 -6.25
N CYS A 291 18.49 -7.96 -6.05
CA CYS A 291 17.88 -8.70 -7.14
C CYS A 291 16.58 -8.01 -7.61
N PRO A 292 16.20 -8.12 -8.90
CA PRO A 292 14.93 -7.63 -9.40
C PRO A 292 13.73 -8.28 -8.66
N ALA A 293 12.58 -7.61 -8.68
CA ALA A 293 11.34 -8.14 -8.11
C ALA A 293 11.04 -9.56 -8.63
N GLY A 294 10.77 -10.50 -7.70
CA GLY A 294 10.51 -11.91 -8.02
C GLY A 294 11.76 -12.79 -8.12
N GLN A 295 12.95 -12.29 -7.79
CA GLN A 295 14.19 -13.08 -7.72
C GLN A 295 14.82 -13.07 -6.32
N ILE A 296 15.49 -14.15 -5.98
CA ILE A 296 16.29 -14.36 -4.77
C ILE A 296 17.75 -14.61 -5.16
N CYS A 297 18.67 -14.23 -4.28
CA CYS A 297 20.10 -14.40 -4.55
C CYS A 297 20.53 -15.82 -4.18
N CYS A 298 20.92 -16.62 -5.16
CA CYS A 298 21.24 -18.03 -5.00
C CYS A 298 22.74 -18.29 -5.15
N GLN A 299 23.27 -19.17 -4.31
CA GLN A 299 24.61 -19.72 -4.46
C GLN A 299 24.59 -20.83 -5.52
N THR A 300 25.33 -20.63 -6.61
CA THR A 300 25.34 -21.58 -7.74
C THR A 300 26.47 -22.61 -7.69
N ASN A 301 27.37 -22.52 -6.71
CA ASN A 301 28.42 -23.51 -6.53
C ASN A 301 28.92 -23.58 -5.06
N PRO A 302 28.83 -24.75 -4.39
CA PRO A 302 29.30 -24.89 -3.02
C PRO A 302 30.82 -25.08 -2.88
N SER A 303 31.57 -25.43 -3.93
CA SER A 303 32.95 -25.94 -3.78
C SER A 303 34.10 -24.97 -4.10
N ALA A 304 33.86 -23.75 -4.58
CA ALA A 304 34.88 -22.70 -4.65
C ALA A 304 34.22 -21.33 -4.90
N GLN A 305 34.61 -20.31 -4.10
CA GLN A 305 34.22 -18.90 -4.25
C GLN A 305 32.81 -18.70 -4.83
N ALA A 306 31.82 -18.93 -3.98
CA ALA A 306 30.40 -18.83 -4.29
C ALA A 306 30.08 -17.61 -5.17
N SER A 307 29.80 -17.84 -6.45
CA SER A 307 29.11 -16.83 -7.26
C SER A 307 27.66 -16.80 -6.81
N LEU A 308 27.24 -15.63 -6.34
CA LEU A 308 25.87 -15.31 -6.00
C LEU A 308 25.18 -14.73 -7.23
N GLU A 309 24.12 -15.39 -7.70
CA GLU A 309 23.32 -14.98 -8.87
C GLU A 309 21.85 -14.80 -8.48
N CYS A 310 21.21 -13.77 -9.02
CA CYS A 310 19.76 -13.59 -8.85
C CYS A 310 18.99 -14.61 -9.70
N ARG A 311 18.10 -15.38 -9.07
CA ARG A 311 17.26 -16.40 -9.71
C ARG A 311 15.85 -16.39 -9.13
N THR A 312 14.85 -16.80 -9.90
CA THR A 312 13.47 -16.94 -9.40
C THR A 312 13.30 -18.08 -8.39
N SER A 313 14.21 -19.06 -8.39
CA SER A 313 14.30 -20.12 -7.37
C SER A 313 15.73 -20.67 -7.29
N CYS A 314 16.15 -21.14 -6.11
CA CYS A 314 17.47 -21.75 -5.93
C CYS A 314 17.42 -23.25 -6.25
N PRO A 315 18.38 -23.78 -7.03
CA PRO A 315 18.45 -25.21 -7.28
C PRO A 315 18.72 -25.96 -5.97
N VAL A 316 17.92 -26.99 -5.71
CA VAL A 316 18.17 -27.92 -4.61
C VAL A 316 19.31 -28.83 -5.07
N TYR A 317 20.51 -28.64 -4.50
CA TYR A 317 21.60 -29.60 -4.70
C TYR A 317 21.23 -30.88 -3.94
N GLY A 318 20.76 -31.88 -4.69
CA GLY A 318 20.48 -33.20 -4.16
C GLY A 318 21.75 -33.76 -3.52
N GLY A 319 21.68 -34.04 -2.21
CA GLY A 319 22.73 -34.76 -1.51
C GLY A 319 22.96 -36.10 -2.18
N GLY A 320 24.23 -36.48 -2.32
CA GLY A 320 24.61 -37.83 -2.73
C GLY A 320 24.04 -38.89 -1.78
N PRO A 321 24.14 -40.18 -2.15
CA PRO A 321 23.48 -41.30 -1.47
C PRO A 321 23.88 -41.51 0.01
N ASP A 322 24.91 -40.83 0.49
CA ASP A 322 25.38 -40.90 1.86
C ASP A 322 24.80 -39.72 2.66
N GLY A 323 23.60 -39.91 3.22
CA GLY A 323 22.73 -38.88 3.80
C GLY A 323 23.28 -38.07 4.99
N GLY A 324 24.29 -37.23 4.74
CA GLY A 324 24.92 -36.34 5.72
C GLY A 324 25.18 -34.92 5.23
N GLY A 325 24.50 -34.45 4.18
CA GLY A 325 24.63 -33.07 3.68
C GLY A 325 23.69 -32.10 4.39
N SER A 326 24.21 -31.23 5.25
CA SER A 326 23.47 -30.10 5.81
C SER A 326 23.22 -29.05 4.71
N THR A 327 21.96 -28.81 4.37
CA THR A 327 21.54 -27.73 3.47
C THR A 327 21.78 -26.38 4.14
N MET A 328 22.81 -25.64 3.72
CA MET A 328 22.95 -24.22 4.06
C MET A 328 22.25 -23.38 2.98
N ALA A 329 20.95 -23.12 3.15
CA ALA A 329 20.37 -21.91 2.59
C ALA A 329 20.80 -20.76 3.51
N GLN A 330 21.62 -19.82 3.03
CA GLN A 330 21.84 -18.59 3.77
C GLN A 330 20.58 -17.73 3.65
N PHE A 331 19.83 -17.64 4.76
CA PHE A 331 18.63 -16.83 4.86
C PHE A 331 19.01 -15.35 4.95
N CYS A 332 18.34 -14.49 4.18
CA CYS A 332 18.32 -13.06 4.47
C CYS A 332 17.47 -12.83 5.74
N GLN A 333 18.07 -12.23 6.76
CA GLN A 333 17.49 -12.10 8.11
C GLN A 333 16.44 -10.98 8.27
N SER A 334 15.89 -10.45 7.19
CA SER A 334 14.77 -9.51 7.28
C SER A 334 13.65 -9.93 6.34
N ALA A 335 12.51 -10.27 6.93
CA ALA A 335 11.27 -10.57 6.24
C ALA A 335 10.79 -9.35 5.43
N CYS A 336 10.22 -9.60 4.26
CA CYS A 336 8.84 -9.20 3.96
C CYS A 336 8.32 -9.97 2.75
N GLU A 337 7.28 -10.76 3.01
CA GLU A 337 6.27 -11.32 2.10
C GLU A 337 6.69 -12.38 1.08
N CYS A 338 6.16 -13.61 1.27
CA CYS A 338 5.90 -14.49 0.14
C CYS A 338 4.85 -13.83 -0.76
N ARG A 339 5.27 -13.20 -1.86
CA ARG A 339 4.38 -12.69 -2.91
C ARG A 339 4.19 -13.71 -4.05
N GLY A 340 2.95 -14.16 -4.23
CA GLY A 340 2.37 -14.80 -5.43
C GLY A 340 2.85 -16.23 -5.71
N THR A 341 2.03 -17.24 -5.99
CA THR A 341 0.58 -17.42 -6.21
C THR A 341 0.19 -18.75 -5.53
N ASN A 342 -0.93 -18.81 -4.80
CA ASN A 342 -1.49 -20.00 -4.14
C ASN A 342 -0.61 -20.81 -3.15
N ALA A 343 0.53 -20.28 -2.69
CA ALA A 343 1.31 -21.04 -1.74
C ALA A 343 0.74 -21.03 -0.31
N SER A 344 0.38 -22.21 0.21
CA SER A 344 0.05 -22.39 1.62
C SER A 344 1.30 -22.79 2.41
N CYS A 345 1.57 -22.11 3.52
CA CYS A 345 2.62 -22.50 4.45
C CYS A 345 2.05 -23.53 5.44
N SER A 346 2.49 -24.79 5.35
CA SER A 346 2.14 -25.82 6.32
C SER A 346 3.38 -26.24 7.13
N PRO A 347 3.24 -26.52 8.43
CA PRO A 347 4.33 -27.07 9.22
C PRO A 347 4.67 -28.48 8.73
N VAL A 348 5.94 -28.72 8.41
CA VAL A 348 6.40 -30.05 7.99
C VAL A 348 6.54 -30.93 9.24
N MET A 349 5.67 -31.95 9.34
CA MET A 349 5.83 -33.01 10.33
C MET A 349 6.89 -34.00 9.83
N LEU A 350 8.11 -33.87 10.33
CA LEU A 350 9.14 -34.89 10.15
C LEU A 350 8.78 -36.11 11.02
N THR A 351 8.55 -37.26 10.39
CA THR A 351 8.28 -38.50 11.11
C THR A 351 9.53 -38.94 11.87
N GLY A 352 9.43 -39.05 13.20
CA GLY A 352 10.47 -39.62 14.05
C GLY A 352 11.28 -38.65 14.91
N SER A 353 10.86 -37.39 15.09
CA SER A 353 11.50 -36.47 16.05
C SER A 353 10.48 -35.53 16.73
N PRO A 354 10.72 -35.09 17.98
CA PRO A 354 9.81 -34.18 18.69
C PRO A 354 9.72 -32.81 17.97
N PRO A 355 8.58 -32.11 18.07
CA PRO A 355 8.29 -30.94 17.25
C PRO A 355 9.29 -29.80 17.55
N GLN A 356 10.11 -29.45 16.56
CA GLN A 356 10.88 -28.22 16.57
C GLN A 356 10.13 -27.16 15.75
N MET A 357 9.79 -26.04 16.39
CA MET A 357 9.24 -24.88 15.71
C MET A 357 10.34 -24.26 14.83
N GLY A 358 10.15 -24.25 13.52
CA GLY A 358 11.04 -23.50 12.63
C GLY A 358 11.00 -23.84 11.14
N VAL A 359 10.49 -25.00 10.75
CA VAL A 359 10.50 -25.41 9.33
C VAL A 359 9.12 -25.22 8.71
N MET A 360 8.97 -24.14 7.94
CA MET A 360 7.81 -23.93 7.06
C MET A 360 8.19 -24.26 5.63
N GLN A 361 7.38 -25.09 4.98
CA GLN A 361 7.54 -25.41 3.56
C GLN A 361 6.47 -24.65 2.77
N CYS A 362 6.90 -23.92 1.75
CA CYS A 362 6.01 -23.31 0.77
C CYS A 362 5.80 -24.30 -0.38
N THR A 363 4.58 -24.79 -0.53
CA THR A 363 4.14 -25.53 -1.73
C THR A 363 3.25 -24.63 -2.58
N PRO A 364 3.36 -24.66 -3.93
CA PRO A 364 2.60 -23.79 -4.84
C PRO A 364 1.09 -24.00 -4.79
#